data_AF-A0AAV2CDQ6-F1
#
_entry.id   AF-A0AAV2CDQ6-F1
#
_cell.length_a   1.000
_cell.length_b   1.000
_cell.length_c   1.000
_cell.angle_alpha   90.00
_cell.angle_beta   90.00
_cell.angle_gamma   90.00
#
_symmetry.space_group_name_H-M   'P 1'
#
loop_
_entity.id
_entity.type
_entity.pdbx_description
1 polymer ?
#
loop_
_entity_poly.entity_id
_entity_poly.type
_entity_poly.pdbx_seq_one_letter_code
_entity_poly.pdbx_strand_id
1 'polypeptide(L)'
;MFLTTEEFRFLEYLKAAKVPLNEYTFNKKKKLEKVQTCLEKWVAGNHFLNMSAKEAYRSYILAYNSHSMKDVFNVHCLDLQAVAKSFGFSGPPKVT
;
A
#
# COMPACT_ATOMS: atom_id res chain seq x y z
N MET A 1 4.77 3.10 11.42
CA MET A 1 3.79 2.41 10.56
C MET A 1 3.12 3.46 9.69
N PHE A 2 2.96 3.20 8.40
CA PHE A 2 2.11 4.03 7.53
C PHE A 2 0.76 3.32 7.46
N LEU A 3 -0.30 4.05 7.77
CA LEU A 3 -1.66 3.52 7.77
C LEU A 3 -2.43 4.15 6.62
N THR A 4 -3.13 3.32 5.87
CA THR A 4 -4.15 3.80 4.94
C THR A 4 -5.39 4.23 5.72
N THR A 5 -6.27 4.97 5.06
CA THR A 5 -7.54 5.42 5.67
C THR A 5 -8.40 4.28 6.17
N GLU A 6 -8.28 3.10 5.55
CA GLU A 6 -9.04 1.90 5.90
C GLU A 6 -8.47 1.19 7.15
N GLU A 7 -7.18 1.39 7.44
CA GLU A 7 -6.48 0.71 8.53
C GLU A 7 -6.50 1.48 9.85
N PHE A 8 -7.13 2.65 9.92
CA PHE A 8 -7.19 3.43 11.16
C PHE A 8 -7.78 2.65 12.34
N ARG A 9 -8.70 1.72 12.06
CA ARG A 9 -9.30 0.84 13.07
C ARG A 9 -8.27 -0.06 13.76
N PHE A 10 -7.11 -0.30 13.15
CA PHE A 10 -5.98 -0.97 13.78
C PHE A 10 -5.43 -0.19 14.98
N LEU A 11 -5.48 1.14 14.95
CA LEU A 11 -5.02 1.97 16.07
C LEU A 11 -5.88 1.76 17.32
N GLU A 12 -7.19 1.54 17.14
CA GLU A 12 -8.10 1.21 18.26
C GLU A 12 -7.70 -0.12 18.90
N TYR A 13 -7.34 -1.11 18.08
CA TYR A 13 -6.85 -2.40 18.56
C TYR A 13 -5.55 -2.26 19.35
N LEU A 14 -4.59 -1.46 18.87
CA LEU A 14 -3.34 -1.20 19.58
C LEU A 14 -3.54 -0.44 20.90
N LYS A 15 -4.49 0.50 20.92
CA LYS A 15 -4.90 1.21 22.16
C LYS A 15 -5.52 0.25 23.17
N ALA A 16 -6.39 -0.66 22.73
CA ALA A 16 -6.97 -1.70 23.60
C ALA A 16 -5.91 -2.65 24.15
N ALA A 17 -4.88 -2.97 23.36
CA ALA A 17 -3.71 -3.76 23.77
C ALA A 17 -2.72 -2.97 24.66
N LYS A 18 -3.01 -1.72 25.01
CA LYS A 18 -2.18 -0.83 25.86
C LYS A 18 -0.77 -0.58 25.30
N VAL A 19 -0.61 -0.59 23.98
CA VAL A 19 0.66 -0.27 23.34
C VAL A 19 0.81 1.26 23.26
N PRO A 20 1.93 1.85 23.71
CA PRO A 20 2.16 3.29 23.57
C PRO A 20 2.33 3.66 22.09
N LEU A 21 1.51 4.60 21.62
CA LEU A 21 1.51 5.07 20.23
C LEU A 21 2.05 6.50 20.16
N ASN A 22 3.04 6.73 19.31
CA ASN A 22 3.54 8.06 18.98
C ASN A 22 3.11 8.41 17.55
N GLU A 23 2.30 9.47 17.42
CA GLU A 23 1.84 9.94 16.12
C GLU A 23 2.91 10.84 15.47
N TYR A 24 3.23 10.54 14.21
CA TYR A 24 4.15 11.33 13.40
C TYR A 24 3.42 11.92 12.21
N THR A 25 3.34 13.25 12.15
CA THR A 25 2.73 13.95 11.02
C THR A 25 3.77 14.32 9.98
N PHE A 26 3.60 13.86 8.75
CA PHE A 26 4.44 14.29 7.63
C PHE A 26 3.89 15.57 6.99
N ASN A 27 4.74 16.57 6.83
CA ASN A 27 4.40 17.80 6.09
C ASN A 27 4.20 17.49 4.61
N LYS A 28 2.94 17.40 4.16
CA LYS A 28 2.51 17.11 2.77
C LYS A 28 3.03 18.13 1.72
N LYS A 29 3.67 19.22 2.15
CA LYS A 29 4.20 20.29 1.28
C LYS A 29 5.54 19.95 0.60
N LYS A 30 6.24 18.89 0.97
CA LYS A 30 7.42 18.42 0.22
C LYS A 30 6.93 17.82 -1.10
N LYS A 31 7.42 18.35 -2.23
CA LYS A 31 7.05 17.97 -3.60
C LYS A 31 7.29 16.47 -3.87
N LEU A 32 6.29 15.63 -3.59
CA LEU A 32 6.32 14.18 -3.85
C LEU A 32 5.94 13.83 -5.31
N GLU A 33 5.34 14.75 -6.06
CA GLU A 33 4.89 14.51 -7.44
C GLU A 33 6.03 14.06 -8.36
N LYS A 34 7.24 14.61 -8.19
CA LYS A 34 8.41 14.20 -8.99
C LYS A 34 8.81 12.74 -8.70
N VAL A 35 8.60 12.26 -7.49
CA VAL A 35 9.01 10.90 -7.08
C VAL A 35 8.10 9.86 -7.73
N GLN A 36 6.79 10.11 -7.75
CA GLN A 36 5.81 9.19 -8.32
C GLN A 36 6.09 8.92 -9.81
N THR A 37 6.18 9.98 -10.62
CA THR A 37 6.44 9.85 -12.07
C THR A 37 7.81 9.23 -12.35
N CYS A 38 8.79 9.46 -11.49
CA CYS A 38 10.10 8.83 -11.62
C CYS A 38 10.00 7.31 -11.38
N LEU A 39 9.36 6.89 -10.29
CA LEU A 39 9.18 5.46 -9.96
C LEU A 39 8.44 4.71 -11.07
N GLU A 40 7.34 5.27 -11.58
CA GLU A 40 6.58 4.65 -12.66
C GLU A 40 7.43 4.46 -13.92
N LYS A 41 8.26 5.44 -14.28
CA LYS A 41 9.18 5.33 -15.42
C LYS A 41 10.24 4.24 -15.20
N TRP A 42 10.78 4.12 -13.99
CA TRP A 42 11.82 3.13 -13.70
C TRP A 42 11.27 1.71 -13.69
N VAL A 43 10.09 1.50 -13.10
CA VAL A 43 9.40 0.21 -13.09
C VAL A 43 8.94 -0.18 -14.50
N ALA A 44 8.52 0.77 -15.33
CA ALA A 44 8.16 0.51 -16.72
C ALA A 44 9.39 0.21 -17.61
N GLY A 45 10.51 0.90 -17.38
CA GLY A 45 11.72 0.77 -18.19
C GLY A 45 12.53 -0.51 -17.94
N ASN A 46 12.36 -1.15 -16.79
CA ASN A 46 13.11 -2.35 -16.42
C ASN A 46 12.18 -3.56 -16.28
N HIS A 47 12.35 -4.55 -17.16
CA HIS A 47 11.54 -5.77 -17.17
C HIS A 47 11.60 -6.55 -15.84
N PHE A 48 12.78 -6.64 -15.22
CA PHE A 48 12.95 -7.33 -13.93
C PHE A 48 12.18 -6.61 -12.82
N LEU A 49 12.32 -5.27 -12.73
CA LEU A 49 11.56 -4.48 -11.76
C LEU A 49 10.06 -4.57 -12.00
N ASN A 50 9.62 -4.58 -13.26
CA ASN A 50 8.21 -4.74 -13.61
C ASN A 50 7.65 -6.08 -13.13
N MET A 51 8.39 -7.18 -13.35
CA MET A 51 8.02 -8.52 -12.90
C MET A 51 7.98 -8.60 -11.37
N SER A 52 9.03 -8.14 -10.68
CA SER A 52 9.07 -8.12 -9.22
C SER A 52 7.95 -7.25 -8.62
N ALA A 53 7.63 -6.11 -9.24
CA ALA A 53 6.55 -5.25 -8.79
C ALA A 53 5.16 -5.93 -8.95
N LYS A 54 4.96 -6.72 -10.02
CA LYS A 54 3.72 -7.50 -10.21
C LYS A 54 3.59 -8.60 -9.17
N GLU A 55 4.67 -9.31 -8.88
CA GLU A 55 4.69 -10.34 -7.83
C GLU A 55 4.45 -9.73 -6.44
N ALA A 56 5.04 -8.56 -6.16
CA ALA A 56 4.82 -7.83 -4.93
C ALA A 56 3.36 -7.36 -4.80
N TYR A 57 2.77 -6.82 -5.87
CA TYR A 57 1.35 -6.45 -5.92
C TYR A 57 0.43 -7.64 -5.62
N ARG A 58 0.69 -8.79 -6.25
CA ARG A 58 -0.06 -10.03 -5.99
C ARG A 58 0.10 -10.50 -4.54
N SER A 59 1.33 -10.51 -4.04
CA SER A 59 1.64 -10.96 -2.67
C SER A 59 0.99 -10.05 -1.63
N TYR A 60 0.93 -8.74 -1.89
CA TYR A 60 0.24 -7.78 -1.04
C TYR A 60 -1.27 -8.07 -0.96
N ILE A 61 -1.94 -8.25 -2.09
CA ILE A 61 -3.37 -8.61 -2.11
C ILE A 61 -3.62 -9.95 -1.40
N LEU A 62 -2.76 -10.94 -1.64
CA LEU A 62 -2.86 -12.24 -0.97
C LEU A 62 -2.67 -12.11 0.54
N ALA A 63 -1.77 -11.25 1.01
CA ALA A 63 -1.57 -10.99 2.43
C ALA A 63 -2.81 -10.36 3.08
N TYR A 64 -3.48 -9.40 2.41
CA TYR A 64 -4.78 -8.88 2.89
C TYR A 64 -5.84 -9.97 2.92
N ASN A 65 -5.84 -10.85 1.90
CA ASN A 65 -6.78 -11.96 1.85
C ASN A 65 -6.46 -13.09 2.85
N SER A 66 -5.23 -13.26 3.30
CA SER A 66 -4.88 -14.25 4.33
C SER A 66 -4.93 -13.69 5.75
N HIS A 67 -4.97 -12.37 5.92
CA HIS A 67 -4.96 -11.75 7.24
C HIS A 67 -6.24 -12.10 8.04
N SER A 68 -6.05 -12.50 9.30
CA SER A 68 -7.14 -12.88 10.21
C SER A 68 -8.07 -11.73 10.62
N MET A 69 -7.60 -10.47 10.66
CA MET A 69 -8.40 -9.31 11.07
C MET A 69 -9.13 -8.69 9.88
N LYS A 70 -10.19 -9.36 9.42
CA LYS A 70 -10.99 -8.95 8.26
C LYS A 70 -11.72 -7.63 8.43
N ASP A 71 -12.00 -7.23 9.67
CA ASP A 71 -12.65 -5.95 9.98
C ASP A 71 -11.74 -4.73 9.77
N VAL A 72 -10.43 -4.96 9.66
CA VAL A 72 -9.40 -3.94 9.49
C VAL A 72 -8.70 -4.08 8.13
N PHE A 73 -8.30 -5.30 7.77
CA PHE A 73 -7.61 -5.62 6.51
C PHE A 73 -8.56 -6.35 5.57
N ASN A 74 -9.45 -5.59 4.92
CA ASN A 74 -10.44 -6.13 4.00
C ASN A 74 -10.01 -5.94 2.54
N VAL A 75 -9.77 -7.03 1.83
CA VAL A 75 -9.40 -7.02 0.40
C VAL A 75 -10.49 -6.42 -0.50
N HIS A 76 -11.75 -6.46 -0.07
CA HIS A 76 -12.88 -5.93 -0.84
C HIS A 76 -13.06 -4.42 -0.71
N CYS A 77 -12.56 -3.83 0.37
CA CYS A 77 -12.59 -2.37 0.57
C CYS A 77 -11.38 -1.67 -0.04
N LEU A 78 -10.32 -2.44 -0.34
CA LEU A 78 -9.03 -1.92 -0.80
C LEU A 78 -9.13 -1.26 -2.19
N ASP A 79 -8.67 -0.01 -2.29
CA ASP A 79 -8.49 0.68 -3.57
C ASP A 79 -7.32 0.08 -4.37
N LEU A 80 -7.66 -0.87 -5.24
CA LEU A 80 -6.71 -1.55 -6.13
C LEU A 80 -5.92 -0.59 -7.03
N GLN A 81 -6.49 0.57 -7.36
CA GLN A 81 -5.87 1.56 -8.23
C GLN A 81 -4.81 2.37 -7.46
N ALA A 82 -5.11 2.76 -6.22
CA ALA A 82 -4.15 3.39 -5.31
C ALA A 82 -2.99 2.43 -4.98
N VAL A 83 -3.31 1.16 -4.69
CA VAL A 83 -2.30 0.13 -4.43
C VAL A 83 -1.40 -0.06 -5.66
N ALA A 84 -1.97 -0.14 -6.87
CA ALA A 84 -1.19 -0.25 -8.09
C ALA A 84 -0.18 0.92 -8.26
N LYS A 85 -0.61 2.15 -7.95
CA LYS A 85 0.27 3.34 -7.95
C LYS A 85 1.39 3.23 -6.92
N SER A 86 1.15 2.65 -5.75
CA SER A 86 2.19 2.42 -4.74
C SER A 86 3.28 1.45 -5.21
N PHE A 87 2.96 0.54 -6.13
CA PHE A 87 3.93 -0.37 -6.77
C PHE A 87 4.54 0.20 -8.06
N GLY A 88 4.25 1.45 -8.41
CA GLY A 88 4.80 2.10 -9.61
C GLY A 88 4.07 1.73 -10.90
N PHE A 89 2.83 1.26 -10.81
CA PHE A 89 1.97 1.04 -11.97
C PHE A 89 0.98 2.19 -12.17
N SER A 90 0.74 2.57 -13.41
CA SER A 90 -0.28 3.58 -13.77
C SER A 90 -1.72 3.09 -13.57
N GLY A 91 -1.92 1.78 -13.47
CA GLY A 91 -3.20 1.13 -13.19
C GLY A 91 -3.00 -0.32 -12.74
N PRO A 92 -4.06 -0.98 -12.26
CA PRO A 92 -3.97 -2.35 -11.75
C PRO A 92 -3.48 -3.29 -12.87
N PRO A 93 -2.32 -3.95 -12.70
CA PRO A 93 -1.84 -4.91 -13.68
C PRO A 93 -2.79 -6.11 -13.71
N LYS A 94 -3.00 -6.69 -14.90
CA LYS A 94 -3.67 -8.00 -15.01
C LYS A 94 -2.77 -9.06 -14.39
N VAL A 95 -3.04 -9.37 -13.14
CA VAL A 95 -2.54 -10.57 -12.47
C VAL A 95 -3.49 -11.71 -12.82
N THR A 96 -3.06 -12.55 -13.77
CA THR A 96 -3.76 -13.80 -14.13
C THR A 96 -3.29 -14.93 -13.22
#